data_AF-A0A1Y3KDD4-F1
#
_entry.id   AF-A0A1Y3KDD4-F1
#
_cell.length_a   1.000
_cell.length_b   1.000
_cell.length_c   1.000
_cell.angle_alpha   90.00
_cell.angle_beta   90.00
_cell.angle_gamma   90.00
#
_symmetry.space_group_name_H-M   'P 1'
#
loop_
_entity.id
_entity.type
_entity.pdbx_description
1 polymer ?
#
loop_
_entity_poly.entity_id
_entity_poly.type
_entity_poly.pdbx_seq_one_letter_code
_entity_poly.pdbx_strand_id
1 'polypeptide(L)'
;MRITNSLMLAGGLLAASTATAGDLLQWQNNSLTYLYGKDFAVNPQIQQTFTFEHADAWKYGDNFLFIDKIFYNGKKDGNVGPNTYYGEFTPRLSFGKIFDQKLEFGPVKDVLLAMTYEFGEGDNESYLIGPGFDLAIPGFDYFQLNFYQRHTEGSRAGDNVWQITPVWSYTIPVGKSDILIDGYMDWVVDNDETRRRGTYHSNLHFNPQIKYDLGKALNLGEKQLYVGFEYDYWKDKYGIKDSDAFDTDQNTASLLVKVHF
;
A
#
# COMPACT_ATOMS: atom_id res chain seq x y z
N MET A 1 -12.03 32.95 -24.86
CA MET A 1 -12.88 32.63 -23.69
C MET A 1 -12.99 31.11 -23.57
N ARG A 2 -11.98 30.43 -23.01
CA ARG A 2 -11.93 28.94 -22.87
C ARG A 2 -10.95 28.43 -21.81
N ILE A 3 -10.49 29.29 -20.88
CA ILE A 3 -9.49 28.94 -19.85
C ILE A 3 -10.13 28.86 -18.44
N THR A 4 -11.38 29.27 -18.29
CA THR A 4 -12.02 29.42 -16.96
C THR A 4 -12.67 28.15 -16.41
N ASN A 5 -12.83 27.09 -17.19
CA ASN A 5 -13.54 25.88 -16.72
C ASN A 5 -12.63 24.83 -16.06
N SER A 6 -11.30 24.90 -16.25
CA SER A 6 -10.38 23.91 -15.68
C SER A 6 -9.96 24.20 -14.24
N LEU A 7 -10.13 25.44 -13.76
CA LEU A 7 -9.78 25.82 -12.38
C LEU A 7 -10.87 25.49 -11.35
N MET A 8 -12.12 25.29 -11.77
CA MET A 8 -13.20 24.93 -10.84
C MET A 8 -13.17 23.46 -10.42
N LEU A 9 -12.54 22.56 -11.19
CA LEU A 9 -12.42 21.15 -10.80
C LEU A 9 -11.32 20.92 -9.75
N ALA A 10 -10.27 21.74 -9.74
CA ALA A 10 -9.18 21.64 -8.78
C ALA A 10 -9.55 22.22 -7.39
N GLY A 11 -10.45 23.20 -7.34
CA GLY A 11 -10.92 23.80 -6.07
C GLY A 11 -11.91 22.96 -5.28
N GLY A 12 -12.58 21.98 -5.92
CA GLY A 12 -13.58 21.14 -5.27
C GLY A 12 -13.00 20.03 -4.38
N LEU A 13 -11.76 19.60 -4.64
CA LEU A 13 -11.09 18.53 -3.89
C LEU A 13 -10.56 18.99 -2.52
N LEU A 14 -10.38 20.31 -2.30
CA LEU A 14 -9.85 20.85 -1.03
C LEU A 14 -10.94 21.12 0.02
N ALA A 15 -12.21 20.81 -0.28
CA ALA A 15 -13.36 21.06 0.60
C ALA A 15 -14.17 19.79 0.94
N ALA A 16 -13.60 18.61 0.71
CA ALA A 16 -14.17 17.36 1.21
C ALA A 16 -13.96 17.31 2.73
N SER A 17 -14.97 17.74 3.45
CA SER A 17 -15.09 17.45 4.88
C SER A 17 -15.32 15.95 5.03
N THR A 18 -14.59 15.30 5.94
CA THR A 18 -14.83 13.90 6.31
C THR A 18 -16.31 13.72 6.62
N ALA A 19 -17.03 13.00 5.75
CA ALA A 19 -18.43 12.69 6.00
C ALA A 19 -18.51 11.91 7.32
N THR A 20 -19.07 12.52 8.36
CA THR A 20 -19.39 11.84 9.61
C THR A 20 -20.54 10.90 9.34
N ALA A 21 -20.23 9.68 8.91
CA ALA A 21 -21.21 8.62 8.94
C ALA A 21 -21.44 8.21 10.40
N GLY A 22 -22.66 7.75 10.70
CA GLY A 22 -23.08 7.39 12.07
C GLY A 22 -22.37 6.15 12.61
N ASP A 23 -23.05 5.35 13.45
CA ASP A 23 -22.50 4.11 14.05
C ASP A 23 -21.90 3.10 13.05
N LEU A 24 -22.17 3.24 11.74
CA LEU A 24 -21.70 2.32 10.71
C LEU A 24 -20.30 2.65 10.16
N LEU A 25 -20.03 3.87 9.73
CA LEU A 25 -18.73 4.27 9.16
C LEU A 25 -18.13 5.33 10.11
N GLN A 26 -17.01 4.98 10.74
CA GLN A 26 -16.43 5.73 11.85
C GLN A 26 -15.55 6.87 11.33
N TRP A 27 -14.73 6.58 10.32
CA TRP A 27 -13.93 7.57 9.60
C TRP A 27 -13.56 7.01 8.23
N GLN A 28 -13.24 7.91 7.30
CA GLN A 28 -12.63 7.57 6.02
C GLN A 28 -11.57 8.62 5.66
N ASN A 29 -10.64 8.25 4.81
CA ASN A 29 -9.64 9.13 4.25
C ASN A 29 -9.31 8.66 2.83
N ASN A 30 -9.16 9.61 1.90
CA ASN A 30 -8.70 9.33 0.55
C ASN A 30 -7.41 10.09 0.30
N SER A 31 -6.53 9.53 -0.53
CA SER A 31 -5.36 10.24 -1.02
C SER A 31 -5.07 9.99 -2.48
N LEU A 32 -4.39 10.96 -3.08
CA LEU A 32 -3.73 10.83 -4.38
C LEU A 32 -2.26 11.14 -4.21
N THR A 33 -1.43 10.20 -4.65
CA THR A 33 0.03 10.30 -4.61
C THR A 33 0.59 10.31 -6.03
N TYR A 34 1.60 11.14 -6.26
CA TYR A 34 2.45 11.06 -7.45
C TYR A 34 3.87 10.70 -7.03
N LEU A 35 4.41 9.68 -7.69
CA LEU A 35 5.73 9.13 -7.49
C LEU A 35 6.57 9.26 -8.77
N TYR A 36 7.84 9.61 -8.62
CA TYR A 36 8.82 9.53 -9.69
C TYR A 36 10.09 8.84 -9.19
N GLY A 37 10.38 7.67 -9.75
CA GLY A 37 11.53 6.86 -9.37
C GLY A 37 12.38 6.45 -10.57
N LYS A 38 13.61 6.04 -10.26
CA LYS A 38 14.56 5.45 -11.20
C LYS A 38 15.14 4.17 -10.61
N ASP A 39 15.76 3.36 -11.47
CA ASP A 39 16.48 2.15 -11.09
C ASP A 39 15.56 1.03 -10.58
N PHE A 40 14.34 0.95 -11.11
CA PHE A 40 13.45 -0.20 -10.88
C PHE A 40 14.03 -1.47 -11.53
N ALA A 41 13.87 -2.61 -10.85
CA ALA A 41 14.25 -3.93 -11.35
C ALA A 41 13.06 -4.62 -12.04
N VAL A 42 13.36 -5.60 -12.90
CA VAL A 42 12.41 -6.40 -13.73
C VAL A 42 11.64 -5.60 -14.79
N ASN A 43 10.94 -4.53 -14.38
CA ASN A 43 10.21 -3.62 -15.27
C ASN A 43 11.12 -2.49 -15.79
N PRO A 44 10.65 -1.64 -16.72
CA PRO A 44 11.39 -0.45 -17.13
C PRO A 44 11.85 0.42 -15.95
N GLN A 45 13.12 0.83 -16.00
CA GLN A 45 13.82 1.45 -14.87
C GLN A 45 13.31 2.83 -14.47
N ILE A 46 12.56 3.54 -15.31
CA ILE A 46 12.07 4.88 -15.01
C ILE A 46 10.55 4.82 -15.00
N GLN A 47 9.96 5.11 -13.84
CA GLN A 47 8.52 5.01 -13.63
C GLN A 47 7.95 6.30 -13.05
N GLN A 48 6.75 6.64 -13.54
CA GLN A 48 5.87 7.63 -12.93
C GLN A 48 4.62 6.89 -12.46
N THR A 49 4.32 6.96 -11.17
CA THR A 49 3.17 6.27 -10.60
C THR A 49 2.19 7.28 -10.02
N PHE A 50 0.92 7.11 -10.34
CA PHE A 50 -0.18 7.76 -9.65
C PHE A 50 -0.89 6.72 -8.80
N THR A 51 -0.91 6.94 -7.48
CA THR A 51 -1.52 6.02 -6.52
C THR A 51 -2.74 6.69 -5.92
N PHE A 52 -3.91 6.08 -6.09
CA PHE A 52 -5.10 6.41 -5.31
C PHE A 52 -5.18 5.48 -4.11
N GLU A 53 -5.42 6.02 -2.91
CA GLU A 53 -5.69 5.22 -1.72
C GLU A 53 -7.02 5.61 -1.08
N HIS A 54 -7.69 4.62 -0.51
CA HIS A 54 -8.83 4.78 0.38
C HIS A 54 -8.58 3.98 1.66
N ALA A 55 -8.78 4.61 2.81
CA ALA A 55 -8.74 3.95 4.11
C ALA A 55 -9.99 4.33 4.91
N ASP A 56 -10.63 3.35 5.55
CA ASP A 56 -11.76 3.61 6.43
C ASP A 56 -11.77 2.66 7.63
N ALA A 57 -12.39 3.11 8.71
CA ALA A 57 -12.86 2.21 9.74
C ALA A 57 -14.38 2.27 9.83
N TRP A 58 -14.98 1.11 10.05
CA TRP A 58 -16.42 0.95 10.12
C TRP A 58 -16.78 0.03 11.30
N LYS A 59 -18.07 -0.18 11.52
CA LYS A 59 -18.62 -0.82 12.71
C LYS A 59 -17.99 -2.18 13.00
N TYR A 60 -17.61 -2.94 11.98
CA TYR A 60 -17.13 -4.31 12.12
C TYR A 60 -15.65 -4.49 11.77
N GLY A 61 -14.92 -3.42 11.44
CA GLY A 61 -13.55 -3.56 11.00
C GLY A 61 -12.97 -2.30 10.38
N ASP A 62 -12.12 -2.50 9.39
CA ASP A 62 -11.51 -1.46 8.56
C ASP A 62 -11.29 -1.98 7.15
N ASN A 63 -11.06 -1.05 6.22
CA ASN A 63 -10.68 -1.36 4.86
C ASN A 63 -9.53 -0.47 4.43
N PHE A 64 -8.66 -1.03 3.60
CA PHE A 64 -7.65 -0.30 2.85
C PHE A 64 -7.74 -0.68 1.38
N LEU A 65 -7.63 0.30 0.49
CA LEU A 65 -7.55 0.10 -0.95
C LEU A 65 -6.42 0.98 -1.47
N PHE A 66 -5.58 0.45 -2.35
CA PHE A 66 -4.76 1.28 -3.22
C PHE A 66 -4.85 0.83 -4.68
N ILE A 67 -4.68 1.78 -5.60
CA ILE A 67 -4.61 1.52 -7.03
C ILE A 67 -3.49 2.39 -7.61
N ASP A 68 -2.52 1.73 -8.22
CA ASP A 68 -1.44 2.33 -8.96
C ASP A 68 -1.74 2.38 -10.45
N LYS A 69 -1.52 3.55 -11.05
CA LYS A 69 -1.32 3.69 -12.49
C LYS A 69 0.13 4.02 -12.76
N ILE A 70 0.84 3.08 -13.38
CA ILE A 70 2.28 3.16 -13.62
C ILE A 70 2.54 3.49 -15.09
N PHE A 71 3.35 4.51 -15.35
CA PHE A 71 3.81 4.89 -16.69
C PHE A 71 5.31 4.63 -16.83
N TYR A 72 5.67 3.88 -17.86
CA TYR A 72 7.06 3.53 -18.14
C TYR A 72 7.71 4.55 -19.07
N ASN A 73 8.74 5.22 -18.58
CA ASN A 73 9.46 6.25 -19.30
C ASN A 73 10.76 5.69 -19.90
N GLY A 74 11.09 6.13 -21.12
CA GLY A 74 12.29 5.71 -21.84
C GLY A 74 12.20 4.35 -22.55
N LYS A 75 11.44 3.39 -22.00
CA LYS A 75 11.18 2.08 -22.61
C LYS A 75 9.80 1.56 -22.23
N LYS A 76 9.15 0.81 -23.13
CA LYS A 76 7.92 0.06 -22.84
C LYS A 76 8.25 -1.27 -22.14
N ASP A 77 7.38 -1.70 -21.24
CA ASP A 77 7.38 -3.07 -20.74
C ASP A 77 7.02 -4.05 -21.88
N GLY A 78 7.64 -5.23 -21.88
CA GLY A 78 7.45 -6.22 -22.94
C GLY A 78 6.08 -6.88 -22.93
N ASN A 79 5.41 -6.93 -21.77
CA ASN A 79 4.15 -7.64 -21.57
C ASN A 79 2.95 -6.71 -21.63
N VAL A 80 3.03 -5.55 -20.95
CA VAL A 80 1.91 -4.61 -20.76
C VAL A 80 2.10 -3.29 -21.54
N GLY A 81 3.25 -3.10 -22.20
CA GLY A 81 3.49 -1.94 -23.06
C GLY A 81 3.90 -0.68 -22.29
N PRO A 82 3.42 0.52 -22.67
CA PRO A 82 3.93 1.79 -22.12
C PRO A 82 3.44 2.14 -20.71
N ASN A 83 2.43 1.46 -20.19
CA ASN A 83 1.88 1.70 -18.86
C ASN A 83 1.19 0.44 -18.35
N THR A 84 0.90 0.38 -17.06
CA THR A 84 0.12 -0.70 -16.46
C THR A 84 -0.72 -0.19 -15.29
N TYR A 85 -1.43 -1.08 -14.61
CA TYR A 85 -2.08 -0.79 -13.34
C TYR A 85 -2.02 -2.02 -12.42
N TYR A 86 -2.00 -1.74 -11.12
CA TYR A 86 -2.06 -2.73 -10.06
C TYR A 86 -2.84 -2.14 -8.88
N GLY A 87 -3.48 -2.97 -8.08
CA GLY A 87 -4.16 -2.51 -6.89
C GLY A 87 -4.48 -3.65 -5.93
N GLU A 88 -4.75 -3.27 -4.70
CA GLU A 88 -5.11 -4.20 -3.65
C GLU A 88 -6.26 -3.66 -2.82
N PHE A 89 -7.22 -4.53 -2.54
CA PHE A 89 -8.29 -4.26 -1.59
C PHE A 89 -8.13 -5.17 -0.37
N THR A 90 -7.90 -4.57 0.78
CA THR A 90 -7.56 -5.24 2.05
C THR A 90 -8.60 -4.93 3.12
N PRO A 91 -9.75 -5.63 3.15
CA PRO A 91 -10.71 -5.55 4.24
C PRO A 91 -10.27 -6.42 5.42
N ARG A 92 -10.47 -5.91 6.65
CA ARG A 92 -10.26 -6.68 7.89
C ARG A 92 -11.52 -6.64 8.75
N LEU A 93 -11.91 -7.79 9.29
CA LEU A 93 -13.05 -7.94 10.18
C LEU A 93 -12.58 -8.14 11.62
N SER A 94 -12.90 -7.19 12.49
CA SER A 94 -12.50 -7.18 13.89
C SER A 94 -13.43 -8.06 14.73
N PHE A 95 -12.89 -9.09 15.36
CA PHE A 95 -13.66 -9.91 16.30
C PHE A 95 -14.05 -9.13 17.55
N GLY A 96 -13.18 -8.23 18.03
CA GLY A 96 -13.51 -7.37 19.17
C GLY A 96 -14.74 -6.49 18.90
N LYS A 97 -14.80 -5.85 17.73
CA LYS A 97 -15.95 -5.03 17.30
C LYS A 97 -17.20 -5.86 17.01
N ILE A 98 -17.06 -7.02 16.36
CA ILE A 98 -18.20 -7.87 15.97
C ILE A 98 -18.90 -8.49 17.18
N PHE A 99 -18.12 -9.00 18.14
CA PHE A 99 -18.65 -9.68 19.33
C PHE A 99 -18.88 -8.74 20.51
N ASP A 100 -18.55 -7.46 20.37
CA ASP A 100 -18.58 -6.46 21.45
C ASP A 100 -17.79 -6.93 22.69
N GLN A 101 -16.58 -7.45 22.44
CA GLN A 101 -15.69 -7.98 23.46
C GLN A 101 -14.29 -7.37 23.34
N LYS A 102 -13.65 -7.14 24.48
CA LYS A 102 -12.24 -6.75 24.51
C LYS A 102 -11.36 -7.98 24.35
N LEU A 103 -10.77 -8.16 23.16
CA LEU A 103 -9.83 -9.22 22.85
C LEU A 103 -8.38 -8.75 23.00
N GLU A 104 -8.06 -8.17 24.16
CA GLU A 104 -6.76 -7.57 24.46
C GLU A 104 -5.89 -8.52 25.29
N PHE A 105 -4.64 -8.73 24.88
CA PHE A 105 -3.64 -9.48 25.65
C PHE A 105 -2.22 -9.01 25.34
N GLY A 106 -1.52 -8.51 26.35
CA GLY A 106 -0.18 -7.95 26.16
C GLY A 106 -0.21 -6.80 25.15
N PRO A 107 0.61 -6.82 24.07
CA PRO A 107 0.57 -5.81 23.03
C PRO A 107 -0.62 -5.95 22.08
N VAL A 108 -1.36 -7.06 22.09
CA VAL A 108 -2.51 -7.26 21.17
C VAL A 108 -3.68 -6.41 21.64
N LYS A 109 -4.17 -5.53 20.75
CA LYS A 109 -5.38 -4.71 20.96
C LYS A 109 -6.62 -5.36 20.36
N ASP A 110 -6.46 -6.11 19.28
CA ASP A 110 -7.56 -6.77 18.60
C ASP A 110 -7.05 -7.96 17.77
N VAL A 111 -7.97 -8.88 17.48
CA VAL A 111 -7.77 -10.03 16.60
C VAL A 111 -8.78 -9.93 15.47
N LEU A 112 -8.29 -10.04 14.24
CA LEU A 112 -9.06 -9.80 13.04
C LEU A 112 -8.97 -11.00 12.08
N LEU A 113 -9.99 -11.16 11.24
CA LEU A 113 -9.86 -11.88 9.98
C LEU A 113 -9.46 -10.88 8.91
N ALA A 114 -8.25 -11.00 8.39
CA ALA A 114 -7.72 -10.13 7.34
C ALA A 114 -7.84 -10.83 5.98
N MET A 115 -8.16 -10.06 4.95
CA MET A 115 -8.21 -10.51 3.57
C MET A 115 -7.54 -9.47 2.68
N THR A 116 -6.91 -9.91 1.59
CA THR A 116 -6.43 -9.02 0.52
C THR A 116 -6.82 -9.59 -0.84
N TYR A 117 -7.37 -8.76 -1.70
CA TYR A 117 -7.58 -9.06 -3.11
C TYR A 117 -6.61 -8.22 -3.93
N GLU A 118 -5.63 -8.88 -4.55
CA GLU A 118 -4.68 -8.28 -5.48
C GLU A 118 -5.24 -8.38 -6.90
N PHE A 119 -5.13 -7.29 -7.68
CA PHE A 119 -5.56 -7.26 -9.08
C PHE A 119 -4.68 -6.34 -9.92
N GLY A 120 -4.59 -6.59 -11.22
CA GLY A 120 -3.80 -5.77 -12.13
C GLY A 120 -3.90 -6.22 -13.57
N GLU A 121 -3.19 -5.54 -14.46
CA GLU A 121 -3.16 -5.92 -15.87
C GLU A 121 -2.39 -7.24 -16.09
N GLY A 122 -3.00 -8.21 -16.77
CA GLY A 122 -2.39 -9.52 -17.00
C GLY A 122 -2.76 -10.55 -15.92
N ASP A 123 -1.92 -11.58 -15.74
CA ASP A 123 -2.14 -12.67 -14.76
C ASP A 123 -1.67 -12.24 -13.36
N ASN A 124 -2.38 -11.26 -12.76
CA ASN A 124 -2.00 -10.57 -11.52
C ASN A 124 -3.05 -10.67 -10.40
N GLU A 125 -4.00 -11.60 -10.51
CA GLU A 125 -5.07 -11.76 -9.53
C GLU A 125 -4.70 -12.78 -8.44
N SER A 126 -4.95 -12.41 -7.18
CA SER A 126 -4.76 -13.28 -6.01
C SER A 126 -5.66 -12.90 -4.86
N TYR A 127 -5.97 -13.90 -4.04
CA TYR A 127 -6.71 -13.76 -2.79
C TYR A 127 -5.85 -14.23 -1.64
N LEU A 128 -5.75 -13.39 -0.63
CA LEU A 128 -5.03 -13.65 0.60
C LEU A 128 -6.03 -13.64 1.74
N ILE A 129 -5.90 -14.59 2.67
CA ILE A 129 -6.77 -14.66 3.85
C ILE A 129 -6.03 -15.23 5.05
N GLY A 130 -6.25 -14.67 6.23
CA GLY A 130 -5.75 -15.23 7.48
C GLY A 130 -5.90 -14.28 8.67
N PRO A 131 -5.25 -14.59 9.81
CA PRO A 131 -5.39 -13.78 11.01
C PRO A 131 -4.64 -12.45 10.90
N GLY A 132 -5.28 -11.38 11.36
CA GLY A 132 -4.70 -10.05 11.54
C GLY A 132 -4.69 -9.65 13.01
N PHE A 133 -3.76 -8.77 13.37
CA PHE A 133 -3.60 -8.26 14.73
C PHE A 133 -3.32 -6.76 14.70
N ASP A 134 -4.04 -6.02 15.54
CA ASP A 134 -3.68 -4.65 15.86
C ASP A 134 -2.84 -4.65 17.14
N LEU A 135 -1.68 -3.98 17.11
CA LEU A 135 -0.69 -4.02 18.19
C LEU A 135 -0.46 -2.63 18.81
N ALA A 136 -0.45 -2.58 20.14
CA ALA A 136 -0.06 -1.42 20.95
C ALA A 136 1.47 -1.38 21.10
N ILE A 137 2.19 -0.99 20.04
CA ILE A 137 3.64 -0.81 20.09
C ILE A 137 3.98 0.64 20.47
N PRO A 138 4.71 0.87 21.59
CA PRO A 138 5.06 2.22 22.00
C PRO A 138 5.77 3.01 20.90
N GLY A 139 5.33 4.25 20.71
CA GLY A 139 5.86 5.16 19.70
C GLY A 139 5.04 5.18 18.41
N PHE A 140 4.56 4.03 17.94
CA PHE A 140 3.80 3.95 16.68
C PHE A 140 2.41 4.59 16.82
N ASP A 141 1.98 5.29 15.78
CA ASP A 141 0.60 5.77 15.64
C ASP A 141 -0.35 4.57 15.51
N TYR A 142 0.08 3.58 14.72
CA TYR A 142 -0.49 2.25 14.65
C TYR A 142 0.57 1.24 14.21
N PHE A 143 0.36 -0.02 14.59
CA PHE A 143 1.12 -1.15 14.09
C PHE A 143 0.16 -2.33 13.89
N GLN A 144 0.12 -2.86 12.69
CA GLN A 144 -0.70 -4.00 12.30
C GLN A 144 0.20 -5.14 11.86
N LEU A 145 -0.22 -6.37 12.12
CA LEU A 145 0.49 -7.57 11.68
C LEU A 145 -0.52 -8.57 11.12
N ASN A 146 -0.39 -8.91 9.84
CA ASN A 146 -1.28 -9.85 9.17
C ASN A 146 -0.51 -11.06 8.69
N PHE A 147 -1.12 -12.24 8.80
CA PHE A 147 -0.61 -13.49 8.26
C PHE A 147 -1.62 -13.99 7.25
N TYR A 148 -1.17 -14.27 6.04
CA TYR A 148 -2.03 -14.65 4.94
C TYR A 148 -1.59 -15.98 4.37
N GLN A 149 -2.58 -16.82 4.06
CA GLN A 149 -2.41 -17.83 3.04
C GLN A 149 -2.82 -17.23 1.70
N ARG A 150 -1.90 -17.27 0.73
CA ARG A 150 -2.06 -16.68 -0.59
C ARG A 150 -2.55 -17.72 -1.59
N HIS A 151 -3.56 -17.36 -2.37
CA HIS A 151 -4.15 -18.18 -3.43
C HIS A 151 -4.15 -17.39 -4.74
N THR A 152 -3.61 -17.98 -5.81
CA THR A 152 -3.57 -17.33 -7.12
C THR A 152 -4.66 -17.84 -8.05
N GLU A 153 -5.19 -16.95 -8.88
CA GLU A 153 -6.04 -17.35 -9.99
C GLU A 153 -5.18 -17.86 -11.17
N GLY A 154 -5.81 -18.65 -12.04
CA GLY A 154 -5.22 -19.04 -13.33
C GLY A 154 -3.95 -19.90 -13.26
N SER A 155 -2.91 -19.42 -13.97
CA SER A 155 -1.63 -20.11 -14.18
C SER A 155 -0.49 -19.53 -13.36
N ARG A 156 -0.72 -18.46 -12.60
CA ARG A 156 0.29 -17.75 -11.83
C ARG A 156 0.89 -18.64 -10.73
N ALA A 157 2.22 -18.66 -10.63
CA ALA A 157 2.95 -19.33 -9.54
C ALA A 157 2.77 -18.59 -8.20
N GLY A 158 3.12 -19.26 -7.09
CA GLY A 158 2.96 -18.68 -5.75
C GLY A 158 1.56 -18.88 -5.20
N ASP A 159 0.96 -20.03 -5.53
CA ASP A 159 -0.30 -20.49 -4.98
C ASP A 159 -0.04 -21.29 -3.69
N ASN A 160 -0.89 -21.13 -2.68
CA ASN A 160 -0.80 -21.81 -1.40
C ASN A 160 0.54 -21.56 -0.66
N VAL A 161 1.00 -20.30 -0.67
CA VAL A 161 2.20 -19.84 0.06
C VAL A 161 1.81 -18.88 1.19
N TRP A 162 2.61 -18.86 2.26
CA TRP A 162 2.41 -17.94 3.37
C TRP A 162 3.05 -16.57 3.10
N GLN A 163 2.32 -15.52 3.46
CA GLN A 163 2.79 -14.14 3.47
C GLN A 163 2.58 -13.50 4.84
N ILE A 164 3.57 -12.77 5.33
CA ILE A 164 3.51 -12.01 6.58
C ILE A 164 3.63 -10.53 6.25
N THR A 165 2.62 -9.75 6.66
CA THR A 165 2.50 -8.33 6.29
C THR A 165 2.36 -7.44 7.52
N PRO A 166 3.46 -6.88 8.07
CA PRO A 166 3.37 -5.76 8.98
C PRO A 166 3.09 -4.46 8.23
N VAL A 167 2.27 -3.60 8.85
CA VAL A 167 1.96 -2.24 8.38
C VAL A 167 2.08 -1.29 9.56
N TRP A 168 2.72 -0.14 9.38
CA TRP A 168 3.02 0.75 10.49
C TRP A 168 2.97 2.22 10.12
N SER A 169 2.82 3.07 11.14
CA SER A 169 2.97 4.52 11.05
C SER A 169 3.63 5.07 12.31
N TYR A 170 4.49 6.06 12.13
CA TYR A 170 5.19 6.76 13.18
C TYR A 170 5.35 8.25 12.84
N THR A 171 4.83 9.14 13.69
CA THR A 171 4.88 10.59 13.48
C THR A 171 5.88 11.25 14.44
N ILE A 172 6.82 12.03 13.88
CA ILE A 172 7.84 12.76 14.62
C ILE A 172 7.61 14.26 14.47
N PRO A 173 7.37 15.02 15.55
CA PRO A 173 7.29 16.47 15.46
C PRO A 173 8.67 17.07 15.15
N VAL A 174 8.73 17.94 14.14
CA VAL A 174 9.95 18.67 13.73
C VAL A 174 9.65 20.14 13.47
N GLY A 175 10.09 21.00 14.38
CA GLY A 175 9.90 22.45 14.28
C GLY A 175 8.41 22.83 14.34
N LYS A 176 7.89 23.39 13.24
CA LYS A 176 6.48 23.79 13.11
C LYS A 176 5.61 22.73 12.44
N SER A 177 6.18 21.60 12.06
CA SER A 177 5.48 20.55 11.32
C SER A 177 5.85 19.16 11.83
N ASP A 178 5.45 18.13 11.10
CA ASP A 178 5.69 16.73 11.44
C ASP A 178 6.36 15.99 10.27
N ILE A 179 7.14 14.96 10.61
CA ILE A 179 7.60 13.92 9.69
C ILE A 179 6.77 12.67 9.97
N LEU A 180 6.09 12.16 8.95
CA LEU A 180 5.38 10.89 8.94
C LEU A 180 6.28 9.82 8.31
N ILE A 181 6.49 8.73 9.03
CA ILE A 181 7.17 7.52 8.56
C ILE A 181 6.19 6.37 8.64
N ASP A 182 5.69 5.92 7.50
CA ASP A 182 4.72 4.83 7.40
C ASP A 182 5.10 3.88 6.26
N GLY A 183 4.46 2.72 6.19
CA GLY A 183 4.72 1.76 5.13
C GLY A 183 4.31 0.35 5.52
N TYR A 184 4.66 -0.57 4.65
CA TYR A 184 4.41 -1.99 4.83
C TYR A 184 5.62 -2.83 4.42
N MET A 185 5.55 -4.10 4.79
CA MET A 185 6.43 -5.13 4.28
C MET A 185 5.58 -6.33 3.91
N ASP A 186 5.79 -6.92 2.74
CA ASP A 186 5.24 -8.23 2.38
C ASP A 186 6.36 -9.25 2.34
N TRP A 187 6.31 -10.20 3.26
CA TRP A 187 7.27 -11.28 3.33
C TRP A 187 6.61 -12.60 2.95
N VAL A 188 6.81 -13.02 1.71
CA VAL A 188 6.44 -14.37 1.27
C VAL A 188 7.54 -15.32 1.75
N VAL A 189 7.19 -16.24 2.63
CA VAL A 189 8.17 -17.10 3.32
C VAL A 189 8.44 -18.41 2.60
N ASP A 190 7.51 -18.85 1.75
CA ASP A 190 7.59 -20.14 1.06
C ASP A 190 8.03 -20.00 -0.40
N ASN A 191 8.64 -21.08 -0.91
CA ASN A 191 8.78 -21.29 -2.34
C ASN A 191 7.62 -22.17 -2.84
N ASP A 192 7.16 -21.93 -4.06
CA ASP A 192 6.23 -22.80 -4.78
C ASP A 192 6.86 -23.24 -6.11
N GLU A 193 6.70 -24.52 -6.48
CA GLU A 193 7.14 -25.03 -7.76
C GLU A 193 6.16 -26.09 -8.26
N THR A 194 5.51 -25.80 -9.39
CA THR A 194 4.62 -26.76 -10.04
C THR A 194 4.89 -26.83 -11.53
N ARG A 195 4.72 -28.03 -12.12
CA ARG A 195 4.84 -28.21 -13.58
C ARG A 195 3.87 -27.35 -14.38
N ARG A 196 2.75 -26.94 -13.79
CA ARG A 196 1.68 -26.19 -14.48
C ARG A 196 1.90 -24.68 -14.40
N ARG A 197 2.40 -24.16 -13.27
CA ARG A 197 2.47 -22.73 -12.98
C ARG A 197 3.88 -22.16 -12.99
N GLY A 198 4.90 -23.01 -12.93
CA GLY A 198 6.30 -22.60 -12.83
C GLY A 198 6.78 -22.51 -11.39
N THR A 199 7.82 -21.70 -11.18
CA THR A 199 8.51 -21.52 -9.90
C THR A 199 8.23 -20.13 -9.34
N TYR A 200 8.01 -20.06 -8.04
CA TYR A 200 7.87 -18.83 -7.26
C TYR A 200 8.81 -18.91 -6.06
N HIS A 201 9.70 -17.95 -5.95
CA HIS A 201 10.68 -17.87 -4.87
C HIS A 201 10.15 -17.01 -3.72
N SER A 202 10.52 -17.37 -2.49
CA SER A 202 10.34 -16.56 -1.31
C SER A 202 10.94 -15.19 -1.57
N ASN A 203 10.19 -14.13 -1.25
CA ASN A 203 10.57 -12.77 -1.61
C ASN A 203 10.14 -11.81 -0.51
N LEU A 204 10.74 -10.62 -0.51
CA LEU A 204 10.51 -9.59 0.49
C LEU A 204 10.32 -8.25 -0.19
N HIS A 205 9.15 -7.67 -0.08
CA HIS A 205 8.88 -6.30 -0.48
C HIS A 205 8.79 -5.43 0.77
N PHE A 206 9.59 -4.37 0.86
CA PHE A 206 9.61 -3.43 1.96
C PHE A 206 9.49 -2.02 1.37
N ASN A 207 8.39 -1.35 1.68
CA ASN A 207 7.99 -0.11 1.02
C ASN A 207 7.66 1.01 2.05
N PRO A 208 8.66 1.53 2.80
CA PRO A 208 8.45 2.69 3.66
C PRO A 208 8.41 4.01 2.87
N GLN A 209 7.58 4.92 3.34
CA GLN A 209 7.57 6.33 2.95
C GLN A 209 8.06 7.20 4.11
N ILE A 210 8.83 8.23 3.79
CA ILE A 210 9.24 9.28 4.72
C ILE A 210 8.74 10.61 4.16
N LYS A 211 7.82 11.24 4.87
CA LYS A 211 7.02 12.35 4.41
C LYS A 211 7.07 13.52 5.39
N TYR A 212 7.25 14.73 4.89
CA TYR A 212 7.12 15.95 5.66
C TYR A 212 5.73 16.55 5.40
N ASP A 213 5.01 16.92 6.47
CA ASP A 213 3.72 17.60 6.37
C ASP A 213 3.92 19.05 5.90
N LEU A 214 3.93 19.24 4.59
CA LEU A 214 4.08 20.55 3.98
C LEU A 214 2.83 21.40 4.20
N GLY A 215 1.66 20.77 4.29
CA GLY A 215 0.39 21.44 4.58
C GLY A 215 0.43 22.16 5.92
N LYS A 216 0.84 21.47 6.99
CA LYS A 216 1.04 22.05 8.32
C LYS A 216 2.11 23.14 8.33
N ALA A 217 3.24 22.89 7.68
CA ALA A 217 4.34 23.87 7.60
C ALA A 217 3.95 25.20 6.94
N LEU A 218 3.03 25.16 5.96
CA LEU A 218 2.56 26.31 5.21
C LEU A 218 1.22 26.87 5.73
N ASN A 219 0.67 26.33 6.83
CA ASN A 219 -0.67 26.65 7.34
C ASN A 219 -1.80 26.45 6.30
N LEU A 220 -1.64 25.47 5.41
CA LEU A 220 -2.66 25.10 4.42
C LEU A 220 -3.63 24.03 4.95
N GLY A 221 -3.28 23.38 6.07
CA GLY A 221 -4.04 22.34 6.73
C GLY A 221 -3.13 21.18 7.14
N GLU A 222 -3.29 20.69 8.37
CA GLU A 222 -2.50 19.55 8.86
C GLU A 222 -2.90 18.27 8.13
N LYS A 223 -1.91 17.43 7.81
CA LYS A 223 -2.07 16.12 7.18
C LYS A 223 -2.75 16.15 5.80
N GLN A 224 -2.76 17.30 5.13
CA GLN A 224 -3.41 17.46 3.82
C GLN A 224 -2.45 17.35 2.65
N LEU A 225 -1.20 17.80 2.81
CA LEU A 225 -0.19 17.82 1.75
C LEU A 225 1.14 17.35 2.30
N TYR A 226 1.62 16.24 1.77
CA TYR A 226 2.92 15.68 2.08
C TYR A 226 3.86 15.75 0.88
N VAL A 227 5.13 15.98 1.18
CA VAL A 227 6.24 15.81 0.24
C VAL A 227 7.30 14.94 0.89
N GLY A 228 7.96 14.10 0.11
CA GLY A 228 8.93 13.19 0.69
C GLY A 228 9.50 12.21 -0.32
N PHE A 229 9.81 11.02 0.16
CA PHE A 229 10.27 9.93 -0.67
C PHE A 229 9.66 8.61 -0.21
N GLU A 230 9.55 7.69 -1.16
CA GLU A 230 9.26 6.28 -0.94
C GLU A 230 10.54 5.49 -1.24
N TYR A 231 10.85 4.54 -0.39
CA TYR A 231 11.91 3.57 -0.65
C TYR A 231 11.25 2.22 -0.92
N ASP A 232 11.45 1.70 -2.12
CA ASP A 232 10.94 0.43 -2.60
C ASP A 232 12.12 -0.55 -2.69
N TYR A 233 12.21 -1.41 -1.67
CA TYR A 233 13.12 -2.54 -1.66
C TYR A 233 12.34 -3.81 -1.93
N TRP A 234 12.67 -4.53 -3.00
CA TRP A 234 12.02 -5.81 -3.30
C TRP A 234 13.05 -6.87 -3.66
N LYS A 235 13.35 -7.72 -2.70
CA LYS A 235 14.22 -8.89 -2.90
C LYS A 235 13.49 -9.96 -3.69
N ASP A 236 14.13 -10.55 -4.70
CA ASP A 236 13.56 -11.58 -5.58
C ASP A 236 12.21 -11.12 -6.16
N LYS A 237 12.18 -9.91 -6.74
CA LYS A 237 10.94 -9.22 -7.16
C LYS A 237 10.03 -10.12 -8.01
N TYR A 238 8.74 -10.10 -7.70
CA TYR A 238 7.70 -10.99 -8.25
C TYR A 238 7.94 -12.49 -8.01
N GLY A 239 8.73 -12.85 -7.01
CA GLY A 239 9.14 -14.23 -6.74
C GLY A 239 10.09 -14.78 -7.80
N ILE A 240 10.74 -13.92 -8.59
CA ILE A 240 11.76 -14.32 -9.55
C ILE A 240 13.10 -14.32 -8.82
N LYS A 241 13.71 -15.50 -8.71
CA LYS A 241 15.00 -15.68 -8.05
C LYS A 241 16.09 -14.84 -8.71
N ASP A 242 16.80 -14.07 -7.91
CA ASP A 242 17.93 -13.26 -8.34
C ASP A 242 19.12 -14.12 -8.86
N SER A 243 19.84 -13.59 -9.85
CA SER A 243 21.01 -14.26 -10.43
C SER A 243 21.94 -13.30 -11.18
N ASP A 244 23.21 -13.73 -11.39
CA ASP A 244 24.19 -12.98 -12.20
C ASP A 244 23.71 -12.63 -13.62
N ALA A 245 22.75 -13.39 -14.16
CA ALA A 245 22.21 -13.19 -15.51
C ALA A 245 20.98 -12.26 -15.54
N PHE A 246 20.28 -12.11 -14.42
CA PHE A 246 19.06 -11.33 -14.32
C PHE A 246 18.88 -10.85 -12.89
N ASP A 247 19.19 -9.56 -12.69
CA ASP A 247 19.00 -8.85 -11.42
C ASP A 247 17.52 -8.60 -11.16
N THR A 248 17.02 -9.17 -10.06
CA THR A 248 15.62 -9.00 -9.63
C THR A 248 15.51 -8.35 -8.25
N ASP A 249 16.64 -8.00 -7.63
CA ASP A 249 16.67 -7.30 -6.35
C ASP A 249 16.50 -5.79 -6.58
N GLN A 250 15.31 -5.29 -6.29
CA GLN A 250 15.00 -3.87 -6.44
C GLN A 250 15.49 -3.04 -5.26
N ASN A 251 16.08 -1.88 -5.57
CA ASN A 251 16.54 -0.88 -4.60
C ASN A 251 16.24 0.52 -5.15
N THR A 252 15.01 0.99 -5.02
CA THR A 252 14.56 2.22 -5.68
C THR A 252 14.11 3.26 -4.67
N ALA A 253 14.52 4.52 -4.85
CA ALA A 253 13.94 5.66 -4.14
C ALA A 253 13.15 6.53 -5.12
N SER A 254 11.90 6.82 -4.77
CA SER A 254 10.99 7.66 -5.55
C SER A 254 10.70 8.96 -4.82
N LEU A 255 10.71 10.08 -5.55
CA LEU A 255 10.19 11.35 -5.04
C LEU A 255 8.67 11.27 -4.95
N LEU A 256 8.11 11.76 -3.85
CA LEU A 256 6.70 11.63 -3.52
C LEU A 256 6.06 13.01 -3.26
N VAL A 257 4.88 13.22 -3.84
CA VAL A 257 3.92 14.25 -3.40
C VAL A 257 2.58 13.57 -3.18
N LYS A 258 1.99 13.74 -1.99
CA LYS A 258 0.74 13.10 -1.59
C LYS A 258 -0.25 14.13 -1.05
N VAL A 259 -1.50 14.06 -1.51
CA VAL A 259 -2.60 14.94 -1.07
C VAL A 259 -3.72 14.09 -0.50
N HIS A 260 -4.25 14.49 0.64
CA HIS A 260 -5.43 13.87 1.26
C HIS A 260 -6.68 14.75 1.07
N PHE A 261 -7.85 14.12 0.93
CA PHE A 261 -9.15 14.77 0.78
C PHE A 261 -10.31 13.91 1.32
#